data_AF-K2R777-F1
#
_entry.id   AF-K2R777-F1
#
_cell.length_a   1.000
_cell.length_b   1.000
_cell.length_c   1.000
_cell.angle_alpha   90.00
_cell.angle_beta   90.00
_cell.angle_gamma   90.00
#
_symmetry.space_group_name_H-M   'P 1'
#
loop_
_entity.id
_entity.type
_entity.pdbx_description
1 polymer ?
#
loop_
_entity_poly.entity_id
_entity_poly.type
_entity_poly.pdbx_seq_one_letter_code
_entity_poly.pdbx_strand_id
1 'polypeptide(L)'
;MRFFEASLALSALSFLSLAVDGSPIAADADLVERQAGNTFFAITGATGGVQPRLEIRDLAAKADQFNLFVLAMQRFQSKAQNGKLSYYQVSGIHGRPYVNWDGVGPYSSSPWWPGYCPHSSNLFGTWHRPYIALYEQLMIQYANEIVGEIGDAATKSRYQTAVSTLRFPYWDWAKRTTAAIMPPQTTASTISVTFPQNGTTANIPNPLYSYRFQVIPDRNFDGNYVNSRQTTRLANAESNLRASYTSRRNTLMTLFSTNQPYNNFSTDANGNTAPNLEGIHNGVHVDVGGYMNQIAYSAFDPIFALHHANVDRVIAIWQKLYTGSWVAAASQGAGTRTMAPFSTQDSSSPLTPFHRDVSGSFWTSDTVRQTSNLGYTYPDLLASNGQAISTQQLTSNLRNAYGSTSSSALTAANGDSSSATTYDYMAQIILDKTSLGGQSCAVQFTLAGNYVASFAALALPPSPNGQSGPITSSGTVMLTDTLTAKGVNPSDRDATIKYLNQNLKWQVVSDGNQVTLPARALNVTIASAEVKPAKTNSQFATWVAPPAAITSTS
;
A
#
# COMPACT_ATOMS: atom_id res chain seq x y z
N MET A 1 -44.73 -49.52 52.11
CA MET A 1 -44.79 -50.49 51.00
C MET A 1 -43.70 -50.13 50.01
N ARG A 2 -42.71 -51.01 49.84
CA ARG A 2 -41.85 -51.28 48.65
C ARG A 2 -40.89 -50.23 48.05
N PHE A 3 -39.58 -50.52 48.24
CA PHE A 3 -38.54 -50.90 47.26
C PHE A 3 -38.10 -49.98 46.08
N PHE A 4 -36.79 -49.63 46.13
CA PHE A 4 -35.67 -49.85 45.17
C PHE A 4 -35.50 -49.14 43.79
N GLU A 5 -34.20 -48.84 43.54
CA GLU A 5 -33.40 -48.72 42.28
C GLU A 5 -33.46 -47.44 41.42
N ALA A 6 -32.36 -46.71 41.17
CA ALA A 6 -31.13 -46.98 40.36
C ALA A 6 -31.46 -47.09 38.85
N SER A 7 -30.85 -46.45 37.84
CA SER A 7 -29.46 -46.06 37.54
C SER A 7 -29.40 -45.14 36.30
N LEU A 8 -28.18 -44.67 35.95
CA LEU A 8 -27.60 -44.31 34.63
C LEU A 8 -27.20 -42.84 34.35
N ALA A 9 -25.95 -42.55 34.73
CA ALA A 9 -24.82 -42.08 33.90
C ALA A 9 -25.02 -41.00 32.80
N LEU A 10 -24.29 -39.87 32.90
CA LEU A 10 -23.08 -39.65 32.09
C LEU A 10 -22.25 -38.46 32.62
N SER A 11 -20.96 -38.71 32.80
CA SER A 11 -19.89 -37.77 33.09
C SER A 11 -19.46 -37.02 31.82
N ALA A 12 -19.17 -35.72 31.94
CA ALA A 12 -18.24 -35.03 31.03
C ALA A 12 -17.57 -33.85 31.75
N LEU A 13 -16.31 -34.09 32.14
CA LEU A 13 -15.36 -33.08 32.57
C LEU A 13 -15.17 -32.04 31.45
N SER A 14 -15.32 -30.75 31.78
CA SER A 14 -14.81 -29.66 30.95
C SER A 14 -13.35 -29.39 31.35
N PHE A 15 -12.41 -30.03 30.67
CA PHE A 15 -11.00 -29.67 30.76
C PHE A 15 -10.78 -28.28 30.14
N LEU A 16 -10.41 -27.30 30.97
CA LEU A 16 -9.69 -26.11 30.51
C LEU A 16 -8.34 -26.56 29.95
N SER A 17 -8.17 -26.54 28.63
CA SER A 17 -6.84 -26.57 28.00
C SER A 17 -6.28 -25.15 27.96
N LEU A 18 -5.59 -24.77 29.03
CA LEU A 18 -4.53 -23.76 28.95
C LEU A 18 -3.37 -24.39 28.16
N ALA A 19 -3.39 -24.25 26.83
CA ALA A 19 -2.21 -24.49 26.02
C ALA A 19 -1.23 -23.35 26.29
N VAL A 20 -0.32 -23.60 27.24
CA VAL A 20 0.94 -22.87 27.36
C VAL A 20 1.79 -23.31 26.17
N ASP A 21 1.71 -22.59 25.06
CA ASP A 21 2.72 -22.69 24.00
C ASP A 21 3.99 -22.02 24.51
N GLY A 22 4.85 -22.85 25.13
CA GLY A 22 6.23 -22.51 25.43
C GLY A 22 7.01 -22.34 24.13
N SER A 23 6.97 -21.13 23.57
CA SER A 23 8.08 -20.67 22.72
C SER A 23 9.30 -20.46 23.63
N PRO A 24 10.49 -20.99 23.30
CA PRO A 24 11.72 -20.75 24.07
C PRO A 24 12.28 -19.33 23.91
N ILE A 25 11.47 -18.36 23.47
CA ILE A 25 11.83 -16.95 23.52
C ILE A 25 11.52 -16.52 24.94
N ALA A 26 12.53 -16.48 25.80
CA ALA A 26 12.43 -15.89 27.12
C ALA A 26 11.77 -14.50 26.99
N ALA A 27 10.61 -14.34 27.62
CA ALA A 27 9.88 -13.08 27.67
C ALA A 27 10.50 -12.08 28.68
N ASP A 28 11.77 -12.27 29.03
CA ASP A 28 12.49 -11.47 30.03
C ASP A 28 13.83 -11.02 29.45
N ALA A 29 13.73 -9.99 28.62
CA ALA A 29 14.73 -8.95 28.53
C ALA A 29 13.92 -7.66 28.39
N ASP A 30 13.40 -7.19 29.52
CA ASP A 30 13.08 -5.78 29.67
C ASP A 30 14.34 -5.01 29.28
N LEU A 31 14.36 -4.51 28.05
CA LEU A 31 15.21 -3.40 27.70
C LEU A 31 14.74 -2.27 28.62
N VAL A 32 15.39 -2.16 29.77
CA VAL A 32 15.30 -1.00 30.63
C VAL A 32 15.51 0.18 29.71
N GLU A 33 14.43 0.93 29.51
CA GLU A 33 14.46 2.21 28.83
C GLU A 33 15.46 3.04 29.63
N ARG A 34 16.70 3.09 29.16
CA ARG A 34 17.68 4.01 29.67
C ARG A 34 17.03 5.37 29.41
N GLN A 35 16.47 5.96 30.46
CA GLN A 35 16.03 7.34 30.52
C GLN A 35 17.23 8.23 30.19
N ALA A 36 17.59 8.29 28.91
CA ALA A 36 18.52 9.22 28.33
C ALA A 36 17.65 10.40 27.92
N GLY A 37 17.68 11.46 28.75
CA GLY A 37 16.72 12.55 28.76
C GLY A 37 16.35 13.12 27.39
N ASN A 38 15.09 13.54 27.22
CA ASN A 38 14.59 14.40 26.14
C ASN A 38 15.21 14.16 24.74
N THR A 39 15.44 12.92 24.31
CA THR A 39 15.94 12.63 22.94
C THR A 39 14.86 11.94 22.11
N PHE A 40 14.70 12.43 20.89
CA PHE A 40 13.75 11.90 19.89
C PHE A 40 14.27 10.59 19.28
N PHE A 41 13.36 9.75 18.78
CA PHE A 41 13.74 8.54 18.07
C PHE A 41 14.14 8.87 16.63
N ALA A 42 15.45 8.83 16.36
CA ALA A 42 16.00 9.08 15.03
C ALA A 42 15.69 7.92 14.06
N ILE A 43 14.93 8.22 13.00
CA ILE A 43 14.75 7.32 11.86
C ILE A 43 15.92 7.55 10.91
N THR A 44 16.92 6.67 11.00
CA THR A 44 18.15 6.71 10.20
C THR A 44 18.11 5.77 9.00
N GLY A 45 17.10 4.90 8.93
CA GLY A 45 16.99 3.85 7.93
C GLY A 45 17.79 2.59 8.28
N ALA A 46 17.89 1.68 7.31
CA ALA A 46 18.50 0.37 7.49
C ALA A 46 20.04 0.41 7.54
N THR A 47 20.63 -0.36 8.45
CA THR A 47 22.09 -0.58 8.51
C THR A 47 22.55 -1.56 7.42
N GLY A 48 23.86 -1.62 7.14
CA GLY A 48 24.44 -2.56 6.15
C GLY A 48 24.56 -2.00 4.72
N GLY A 49 24.59 -0.68 4.56
CA GLY A 49 24.74 0.00 3.27
C GLY A 49 23.43 0.15 2.50
N VAL A 50 23.50 0.46 1.21
CA VAL A 50 22.30 0.57 0.35
C VAL A 50 21.99 -0.80 -0.26
N GLN A 51 20.85 -1.39 0.08
CA GLN A 51 20.44 -2.71 -0.38
C GLN A 51 19.03 -2.68 -1.00
N PRO A 52 18.71 -3.56 -1.96
CA PRO A 52 17.39 -3.56 -2.57
C PRO A 52 16.31 -4.11 -1.63
N ARG A 53 15.17 -3.41 -1.52
CA ARG A 53 13.91 -4.03 -1.07
C ARG A 53 13.48 -5.03 -2.12
N LEU A 54 13.34 -6.31 -1.76
CA LEU A 54 12.95 -7.36 -2.69
C LEU A 54 11.43 -7.50 -2.74
N GLU A 55 10.90 -8.01 -3.85
CA GLU A 55 9.50 -8.44 -3.89
C GLU A 55 9.33 -9.61 -2.89
N ILE A 56 8.23 -9.65 -2.14
CA ILE A 56 8.06 -10.61 -1.03
C ILE A 56 8.23 -12.08 -1.45
N ARG A 57 7.84 -12.46 -2.67
CA ARG A 57 8.00 -13.83 -3.18
C ARG A 57 9.45 -14.11 -3.56
N ASP A 58 10.18 -13.09 -4.04
CA ASP A 58 11.62 -13.19 -4.32
C ASP A 58 12.43 -13.24 -3.00
N LEU A 59 12.01 -12.50 -1.96
CA LEU A 59 12.57 -12.63 -0.61
C LEU A 59 12.31 -14.02 -0.05
N ALA A 60 11.10 -14.57 -0.25
CA ALA A 60 10.75 -15.91 0.22
C ALA A 60 11.61 -17.03 -0.37
N ALA A 61 12.21 -16.81 -1.54
CA ALA A 61 13.19 -17.73 -2.13
C ALA A 61 14.57 -17.69 -1.42
N LYS A 62 14.83 -16.69 -0.58
CA LYS A 62 16.05 -16.56 0.24
C LYS A 62 15.79 -17.06 1.66
N ALA A 63 15.91 -18.37 1.86
CA ALA A 63 15.50 -19.07 3.08
C ALA A 63 15.91 -18.37 4.39
N ASP A 64 17.18 -18.01 4.55
CA ASP A 64 17.66 -17.38 5.80
C ASP A 64 17.10 -15.98 6.02
N GLN A 65 17.05 -15.17 4.95
CA GLN A 65 16.52 -13.82 5.03
C GLN A 65 15.02 -13.83 5.30
N PHE A 66 14.28 -14.70 4.62
CA PHE A 66 12.84 -14.81 4.81
C PHE A 66 12.50 -15.35 6.19
N ASN A 67 13.20 -16.40 6.65
CA ASN A 67 13.01 -16.93 7.99
C ASN A 67 13.29 -15.85 9.06
N LEU A 68 14.39 -15.12 8.92
CA LEU A 68 14.71 -14.02 9.84
C LEU A 68 13.70 -12.87 9.77
N PHE A 69 13.21 -12.52 8.59
CA PHE A 69 12.15 -11.52 8.40
C PHE A 69 10.86 -11.92 9.14
N VAL A 70 10.42 -13.17 9.00
CA VAL A 70 9.21 -13.67 9.68
C VAL A 70 9.39 -13.63 11.20
N LEU A 71 10.53 -14.12 11.72
CA LEU A 71 10.82 -14.09 13.16
C LEU A 71 10.92 -12.66 13.70
N ALA A 72 11.53 -11.73 12.95
CA ALA A 72 11.63 -10.33 13.32
C ALA A 72 10.25 -9.65 13.34
N MET A 73 9.39 -9.92 12.36
CA MET A 73 8.01 -9.42 12.36
C MET A 73 7.19 -9.98 13.52
N GLN A 74 7.36 -11.27 13.85
CA GLN A 74 6.74 -11.86 15.04
C GLN A 74 7.18 -11.13 16.32
N ARG A 75 8.48 -10.90 16.48
CA ARG A 75 9.04 -10.17 17.63
C ARG A 75 8.61 -8.70 17.69
N PHE A 76 8.47 -8.05 16.54
CA PHE A 76 7.97 -6.68 16.48
C PHE A 76 6.51 -6.59 16.96
N GLN A 77 5.67 -7.53 16.51
CA GLN A 77 4.25 -7.58 16.88
C GLN A 77 4.02 -8.03 18.34
N SER A 78 4.99 -8.72 18.96
CA SER A 78 4.88 -9.16 20.34
C SER A 78 5.21 -8.08 21.37
N LYS A 79 5.77 -6.93 20.97
CA LYS A 79 6.07 -5.84 21.90
C LYS A 79 4.79 -5.25 22.48
N ALA A 80 4.83 -4.87 23.76
CA ALA A 80 3.68 -4.34 24.49
C ALA A 80 3.08 -3.11 23.79
N GLN A 81 1.75 -3.06 23.66
CA GLN A 81 1.04 -2.02 22.90
C GLN A 81 1.25 -0.58 23.42
N ASN A 82 1.68 -0.41 24.67
CA ASN A 82 2.02 0.90 25.25
C ASN A 82 3.46 1.34 24.95
N GLY A 83 4.31 0.46 24.41
CA GLY A 83 5.69 0.79 24.06
C GLY A 83 5.74 1.63 22.78
N LYS A 84 6.44 2.78 22.82
CA LYS A 84 6.56 3.75 21.71
C LYS A 84 6.93 3.12 20.36
N LEU A 85 7.82 2.11 20.40
CA LEU A 85 8.34 1.40 19.21
C LEU A 85 7.65 0.06 18.97
N SER A 86 6.52 -0.22 19.63
CA SER A 86 5.73 -1.42 19.37
C SER A 86 5.04 -1.33 18.01
N TYR A 87 4.74 -2.48 17.43
CA TYR A 87 3.98 -2.54 16.17
C TYR A 87 2.65 -1.77 16.28
N TYR A 88 1.98 -1.83 17.44
CA TYR A 88 0.74 -1.10 17.68
C TYR A 88 0.94 0.42 17.62
N GLN A 89 1.92 0.97 18.34
CA GLN A 89 2.16 2.43 18.36
C GLN A 89 2.64 2.93 17.00
N VAL A 90 3.51 2.17 16.33
CA VAL A 90 4.00 2.51 14.99
C VAL A 90 2.87 2.48 13.97
N SER A 91 2.06 1.43 13.95
CA SER A 91 0.86 1.34 13.09
C SER A 91 -0.14 2.47 13.40
N GLY A 92 -0.24 2.84 14.67
CA GLY A 92 -1.11 3.90 15.15
C GLY A 92 -0.71 5.31 14.71
N ILE A 93 0.51 5.52 14.20
CA ILE A 93 0.92 6.81 13.59
C ILE A 93 -0.01 7.14 12.41
N HIS A 94 -0.43 6.14 11.64
CA HIS A 94 -1.29 6.37 10.49
C HIS A 94 -2.65 6.95 10.89
N GLY A 95 -3.27 6.43 11.97
CA GLY A 95 -4.64 6.75 12.33
C GLY A 95 -4.93 6.52 13.82
N ARG A 96 -5.89 5.64 14.11
CA ARG A 96 -6.23 5.25 15.49
C ARG A 96 -4.99 4.61 16.14
N PRO A 97 -4.69 4.90 17.41
CA PRO A 97 -5.57 5.49 18.44
C PRO A 97 -5.55 7.02 18.54
N TYR A 98 -4.97 7.75 17.57
CA TYR A 98 -4.86 9.22 17.59
C TYR A 98 -4.08 9.78 18.80
N VAL A 99 -3.01 9.10 19.18
CA VAL A 99 -2.12 9.52 20.26
C VAL A 99 -0.91 10.28 19.73
N ASN A 100 -0.23 11.01 20.62
CA ASN A 100 1.05 11.63 20.28
C ASN A 100 2.09 10.52 20.05
N TRP A 101 2.95 10.71 19.05
CA TRP A 101 4.06 9.80 18.82
C TRP A 101 5.35 10.61 18.86
N ASP A 102 6.32 10.13 19.65
CA ASP A 102 7.65 10.73 19.82
C ASP A 102 7.63 12.25 20.10
N GLY A 103 6.72 12.69 20.98
CA GLY A 103 6.62 14.09 21.40
C GLY A 103 5.87 15.02 20.45
N VAL A 104 5.39 14.52 19.30
CA VAL A 104 4.64 15.33 18.34
C VAL A 104 3.15 15.35 18.71
N GLY A 105 2.62 16.55 18.93
CA GLY A 105 1.22 16.79 19.28
C GLY A 105 0.38 17.27 18.09
N PRO A 106 -0.95 17.36 18.25
CA PRO A 106 -1.79 17.94 17.23
C PRO A 106 -1.61 19.46 17.11
N TYR A 107 -1.86 20.01 15.92
CA TYR A 107 -1.77 21.46 15.67
C TYR A 107 -2.84 22.26 16.45
N SER A 108 -3.93 21.61 16.86
CA SER A 108 -5.02 22.18 17.66
C SER A 108 -5.62 21.11 18.57
N SER A 109 -6.44 21.51 19.54
CA SER A 109 -7.12 20.58 20.47
C SER A 109 -8.14 19.65 19.79
N SER A 110 -8.58 19.95 18.57
CA SER A 110 -9.58 19.17 17.84
C SER A 110 -9.27 19.21 16.33
N PRO A 111 -8.20 18.51 15.91
CA PRO A 111 -7.84 18.46 14.50
C PRO A 111 -8.94 17.79 13.69
N TRP A 112 -9.08 18.21 12.43
CA TRP A 112 -10.09 17.70 11.51
C TRP A 112 -9.95 16.18 11.27
N TRP A 113 -8.73 15.74 10.94
CA TRP A 113 -8.31 14.34 10.88
C TRP A 113 -7.31 14.11 12.00
N PRO A 114 -7.61 13.28 13.02
CA PRO A 114 -6.71 13.14 14.16
C PRO A 114 -5.50 12.20 13.94
N GLY A 115 -5.42 11.53 12.79
CA GLY A 115 -4.26 10.74 12.37
C GLY A 115 -3.20 11.57 11.66
N TYR A 116 -1.95 11.08 11.60
CA TYR A 116 -0.86 11.85 10.97
C TYR A 116 -0.83 11.73 9.44
N CYS A 117 -1.35 10.64 8.88
CA CYS A 117 -1.14 10.34 7.47
C CYS A 117 -1.84 11.37 6.55
N PRO A 118 -1.11 12.01 5.63
CA PRO A 118 -1.70 12.89 4.63
C PRO A 118 -2.23 12.04 3.46
N HIS A 119 -3.54 12.15 3.23
CA HIS A 119 -4.25 11.59 2.07
C HIS A 119 -4.94 12.74 1.31
N SER A 120 -5.08 12.59 -0.01
CA SER A 120 -5.46 13.67 -0.91
C SER A 120 -4.57 14.91 -0.69
N SER A 121 -3.26 14.66 -0.65
CA SER A 121 -2.23 15.62 -0.30
C SER A 121 -1.00 15.49 -1.21
N ASN A 122 -0.37 16.60 -1.56
CA ASN A 122 0.93 16.58 -2.26
C ASN A 122 2.06 15.92 -1.45
N LEU A 123 1.89 15.75 -0.12
CA LEU A 123 2.84 15.05 0.74
C LEU A 123 2.59 13.53 0.81
N PHE A 124 1.48 13.02 0.23
CA PHE A 124 1.09 11.60 0.30
C PHE A 124 2.28 10.65 0.06
N GLY A 125 2.94 10.77 -1.09
CA GLY A 125 4.01 9.85 -1.46
C GLY A 125 5.23 9.96 -0.55
N THR A 126 5.68 11.19 -0.28
CA THR A 126 6.88 11.43 0.51
C THR A 126 6.71 11.16 2.00
N TRP A 127 5.52 11.32 2.56
CA TRP A 127 5.25 11.06 3.98
C TRP A 127 5.31 9.56 4.31
N HIS A 128 4.81 8.71 3.42
CA HIS A 128 4.84 7.25 3.63
C HIS A 128 6.25 6.65 3.50
N ARG A 129 7.20 7.36 2.88
CA ARG A 129 8.59 6.90 2.73
C ARG A 129 9.34 6.72 4.07
N PRO A 130 9.51 7.76 4.92
CA PRO A 130 10.11 7.58 6.25
C PRO A 130 9.24 6.72 7.17
N TYR A 131 7.92 6.62 6.93
CA TYR A 131 7.05 5.71 7.67
C TYR A 131 7.44 4.24 7.43
N ILE A 132 7.62 3.83 6.17
CA ILE A 132 8.08 2.46 5.86
C ILE A 132 9.56 2.25 6.25
N ALA A 133 10.38 3.30 6.21
CA ALA A 133 11.74 3.22 6.76
C ALA A 133 11.75 2.96 8.29
N LEU A 134 10.78 3.49 9.05
CA LEU A 134 10.61 3.16 10.47
C LEU A 134 10.24 1.68 10.68
N TYR A 135 9.31 1.13 9.90
CA TYR A 135 9.01 -0.31 9.92
C TYR A 135 10.26 -1.15 9.62
N GLU A 136 11.02 -0.77 8.59
CA GLU A 136 12.24 -1.46 8.20
C GLU A 136 13.33 -1.39 9.27
N GLN A 137 13.57 -0.21 9.84
CA GLN A 137 14.58 0.00 10.88
C GLN A 137 14.27 -0.84 12.12
N LEU A 138 13.02 -0.87 12.58
CA LEU A 138 12.61 -1.69 13.73
C LEU A 138 12.65 -3.19 13.41
N MET A 139 12.21 -3.61 12.21
CA MET A 139 12.33 -5.01 11.78
C MET A 139 13.79 -5.47 11.77
N ILE A 140 14.72 -4.66 11.24
CA ILE A 140 16.15 -4.98 11.23
C ILE A 140 16.74 -4.95 12.64
N GLN A 141 16.30 -4.03 13.51
CA GLN A 141 16.71 -4.03 14.92
C GLN A 141 16.34 -5.36 15.59
N TYR A 142 15.09 -5.81 15.45
CA TYR A 142 14.66 -7.08 16.04
C TYR A 142 15.31 -8.30 15.39
N ALA A 143 15.59 -8.25 14.09
CA ALA A 143 16.40 -9.27 13.42
C ALA A 143 17.81 -9.37 14.02
N ASN A 144 18.46 -8.24 14.27
CA ASN A 144 19.79 -8.20 14.91
C ASN A 144 19.75 -8.71 16.35
N GLU A 145 18.70 -8.40 17.13
CA GLU A 145 18.50 -8.98 18.47
C GLU A 145 18.44 -10.52 18.40
N ILE A 146 17.64 -11.07 17.48
CA ILE A 146 17.55 -12.53 17.24
C ILE A 146 18.92 -13.12 16.88
N VAL A 147 19.66 -12.46 15.97
CA VAL A 147 21.01 -12.90 15.58
C VAL A 147 21.98 -12.85 16.75
N GLY A 148 21.83 -11.87 17.66
CA GLY A 148 22.63 -11.72 18.87
C GLY A 148 22.52 -12.90 19.83
N GLU A 149 21.33 -13.49 19.92
CA GLU A 149 20.98 -14.64 20.77
C GLU A 149 21.49 -15.99 20.25
N ILE A 150 22.01 -16.05 19.02
CA ILE A 150 22.56 -17.29 18.46
C ILE A 150 23.89 -17.61 19.13
N GLY A 151 23.96 -18.79 19.77
CA GLY A 151 25.16 -19.29 20.45
C GLY A 151 26.16 -19.95 19.50
N ASP A 152 25.69 -20.69 18.50
CA ASP A 152 26.54 -21.35 17.51
C ASP A 152 27.19 -20.34 16.55
N ALA A 153 28.53 -20.35 16.48
CA ALA A 153 29.29 -19.33 15.74
C ALA A 153 29.05 -19.38 14.22
N ALA A 154 28.94 -20.58 13.63
CA ALA A 154 28.72 -20.74 12.20
C ALA A 154 27.31 -20.25 11.80
N THR A 155 26.30 -20.62 12.58
CA THR A 155 24.91 -20.18 12.40
C THR A 155 24.80 -18.67 12.61
N LYS A 156 25.47 -18.12 13.64
CA LYS A 156 25.51 -16.68 13.87
C LYS A 156 26.09 -15.94 12.67
N SER A 157 27.23 -16.38 12.14
CA SER A 157 27.86 -15.77 10.95
C SER A 157 26.96 -15.84 9.71
N ARG A 158 26.24 -16.96 9.51
CA ARG A 158 25.27 -17.13 8.42
C ARG A 158 24.12 -16.11 8.53
N TYR A 159 23.54 -15.96 9.71
CA TYR A 159 22.43 -15.03 9.93
C TYR A 159 22.88 -13.55 9.99
N GLN A 160 24.11 -13.26 10.43
CA GLN A 160 24.73 -11.94 10.28
C GLN A 160 24.87 -11.54 8.80
N THR A 161 25.23 -12.49 7.93
CA THR A 161 25.26 -12.27 6.49
C THR A 161 23.85 -12.00 5.95
N ALA A 162 22.86 -12.79 6.36
CA ALA A 162 21.47 -12.62 5.93
C ALA A 162 20.91 -11.24 6.31
N VAL A 163 21.06 -10.81 7.57
CA VAL A 163 20.52 -9.52 8.05
C VAL A 163 21.24 -8.31 7.44
N SER A 164 22.53 -8.43 7.11
CA SER A 164 23.31 -7.33 6.51
C SER A 164 22.74 -6.82 5.18
N THR A 165 22.01 -7.67 4.46
CA THR A 165 21.39 -7.36 3.16
C THR A 165 19.87 -7.47 3.19
N LEU A 166 19.26 -7.70 4.36
CA LEU A 166 17.81 -7.76 4.52
C LEU A 166 17.20 -6.35 4.47
N ARG A 167 16.13 -6.19 3.69
CA ARG A 167 15.32 -4.97 3.64
C ARG A 167 13.84 -5.34 3.69
N PHE A 168 12.98 -4.39 4.06
CA PHE A 168 11.55 -4.65 4.15
C PHE A 168 11.01 -4.94 2.74
N PRO A 169 10.36 -6.10 2.51
CA PRO A 169 9.94 -6.48 1.17
C PRO A 169 8.74 -5.65 0.68
N TYR A 170 8.57 -5.58 -0.64
CA TYR A 170 7.40 -4.97 -1.27
C TYR A 170 6.46 -6.02 -1.88
N TRP A 171 5.17 -5.69 -1.98
CA TRP A 171 4.18 -6.50 -2.70
C TRP A 171 3.85 -5.87 -4.05
N ASP A 172 4.32 -6.48 -5.15
CA ASP A 172 3.97 -6.04 -6.49
C ASP A 172 2.59 -6.58 -6.90
N TRP A 173 1.57 -5.77 -6.64
CA TRP A 173 0.19 -6.08 -7.01
C TRP A 173 -0.12 -5.90 -8.51
N ALA A 174 0.83 -5.37 -9.30
CA ALA A 174 0.71 -5.21 -10.75
C ALA A 174 1.54 -6.22 -11.55
N LYS A 175 2.46 -6.96 -10.92
CA LYS A 175 3.33 -7.95 -11.58
C LYS A 175 2.53 -8.88 -12.47
N ARG A 176 2.91 -9.02 -13.75
CA ARG A 176 2.25 -9.94 -14.70
C ARG A 176 2.26 -11.38 -14.14
N THR A 177 1.08 -11.96 -13.92
CA THR A 177 0.94 -13.30 -13.34
C THR A 177 -0.41 -13.94 -13.68
N THR A 178 -0.41 -15.26 -13.81
CA THR A 178 -1.62 -16.11 -13.82
C THR A 178 -1.90 -16.74 -12.45
N ALA A 179 -0.92 -16.76 -11.55
CA ALA A 179 -1.06 -17.17 -10.15
C ALA A 179 -1.68 -16.06 -9.29
N ALA A 180 -1.97 -16.35 -8.02
CA ALA A 180 -2.59 -15.41 -7.08
C ALA A 180 -1.86 -14.05 -6.99
N ILE A 181 -2.63 -12.95 -6.98
CA ILE A 181 -2.10 -11.58 -6.84
C ILE A 181 -1.68 -11.33 -5.39
N MET A 182 -2.46 -11.82 -4.43
CA MET A 182 -2.05 -11.87 -3.03
C MET A 182 -0.84 -12.80 -2.87
N PRO A 183 0.23 -12.39 -2.15
CA PRO A 183 1.36 -13.26 -1.89
C PRO A 183 0.95 -14.41 -0.96
N PRO A 184 1.24 -15.68 -1.28
CA PRO A 184 0.91 -16.82 -0.42
C PRO A 184 1.44 -16.69 1.02
N GLN A 185 2.58 -16.03 1.17
CA GLN A 185 3.23 -15.70 2.45
C GLN A 185 2.34 -14.86 3.38
N THR A 186 1.34 -14.15 2.83
CA THR A 186 0.44 -13.27 3.57
C THR A 186 -0.95 -13.87 3.75
N THR A 187 -1.27 -14.99 3.11
CA THR A 187 -2.63 -15.57 3.11
C THR A 187 -2.75 -16.84 3.94
N ALA A 188 -1.63 -17.53 4.23
CA ALA A 188 -1.62 -18.67 5.14
C ALA A 188 -1.72 -18.21 6.59
N SER A 189 -2.63 -18.80 7.38
CA SER A 189 -2.84 -18.43 8.80
C SER A 189 -1.69 -18.87 9.72
N THR A 190 -0.89 -19.83 9.28
CA THR A 190 0.34 -20.29 9.94
C THR A 190 1.50 -20.30 8.95
N ILE A 191 2.72 -20.26 9.47
CA ILE A 191 3.96 -20.27 8.68
C ILE A 191 5.02 -21.10 9.40
N SER A 192 5.78 -21.89 8.63
CA SER A 192 6.90 -22.68 9.16
C SER A 192 8.14 -21.80 9.29
N VAL A 193 8.79 -21.84 10.44
CA VAL A 193 10.03 -21.14 10.75
C VAL A 193 11.04 -22.07 11.41
N THR A 194 12.32 -21.80 11.18
CA THR A 194 13.43 -22.47 11.88
C THR A 194 14.04 -21.51 12.88
N PHE A 195 14.09 -21.85 14.16
CA PHE A 195 14.70 -21.02 15.20
C PHE A 195 16.22 -21.11 15.10
N PRO A 196 16.93 -20.01 14.79
CA PRO A 196 18.37 -20.06 14.56
C PRO A 196 19.17 -20.36 15.84
N GLN A 197 18.57 -20.23 17.03
CA GLN A 197 19.23 -20.49 18.31
C GLN A 197 19.52 -21.98 18.54
N ASN A 198 18.67 -22.88 18.03
CA ASN A 198 18.74 -24.32 18.30
C ASN A 198 18.45 -25.21 17.06
N GLY A 199 18.12 -24.61 15.92
CA GLY A 199 17.83 -25.30 14.67
C GLY A 199 16.47 -26.00 14.61
N THR A 200 15.62 -25.87 15.64
CA THR A 200 14.29 -26.50 15.64
C THR A 200 13.36 -25.78 14.68
N THR A 201 12.44 -26.51 14.07
CA THR A 201 11.44 -25.95 13.16
C THR A 201 10.05 -26.08 13.79
N ALA A 202 9.24 -25.04 13.68
CA ALA A 202 7.87 -25.02 14.17
C ALA A 202 6.93 -24.27 13.21
N ASN A 203 5.66 -24.62 13.23
CA ASN A 203 4.60 -23.82 12.62
C ASN A 203 4.06 -22.83 13.65
N ILE A 204 4.23 -21.53 13.37
CA ILE A 204 3.75 -20.45 14.22
C ILE A 204 2.54 -19.75 13.57
N PRO A 205 1.71 -19.02 14.34
CA PRO A 205 0.80 -18.04 13.76
C PRO A 205 1.56 -17.08 12.84
N ASN A 206 1.08 -16.88 11.62
CA ASN A 206 1.81 -16.11 10.63
C ASN A 206 1.69 -14.60 10.92
N PRO A 207 2.80 -13.89 11.26
CA PRO A 207 2.76 -12.46 11.54
C PRO A 207 2.47 -11.61 10.28
N LEU A 208 2.50 -12.20 9.08
CA LEU A 208 2.15 -11.51 7.83
C LEU A 208 0.67 -11.70 7.44
N TYR A 209 -0.04 -12.60 8.13
CA TYR A 209 -1.45 -12.88 7.88
C TYR A 209 -2.37 -11.88 8.57
N SER A 210 -2.16 -11.64 9.86
CA SER A 210 -2.91 -10.68 10.66
C SER A 210 -2.07 -10.18 11.83
N TYR A 211 -2.31 -8.95 12.27
CA TYR A 211 -1.85 -8.50 13.58
C TYR A 211 -2.86 -8.93 14.63
N ARG A 212 -2.39 -9.44 15.78
CA ARG A 212 -3.24 -9.87 16.90
C ARG A 212 -3.12 -8.87 18.04
N PHE A 213 -4.23 -8.23 18.38
CA PHE A 213 -4.27 -7.25 19.47
C PHE A 213 -4.09 -7.95 20.82
N GLN A 214 -3.19 -7.43 21.63
CA GLN A 214 -2.85 -7.95 22.95
C GLN A 214 -3.81 -7.44 24.03
N VAL A 215 -4.39 -6.25 23.85
CA VAL A 215 -5.31 -5.62 24.80
C VAL A 215 -6.68 -5.43 24.17
N ILE A 216 -7.70 -6.08 24.75
CA ILE A 216 -9.10 -6.04 24.28
C ILE A 216 -10.01 -5.98 25.51
N PRO A 217 -11.06 -5.14 25.52
CA PRO A 217 -11.45 -4.19 24.49
C PRO A 217 -10.43 -3.05 24.32
N ASP A 218 -10.15 -2.67 23.08
CA ASP A 218 -9.35 -1.48 22.79
C ASP A 218 -10.26 -0.25 22.83
N ARG A 219 -10.17 0.51 23.92
CA ARG A 219 -11.02 1.69 24.17
C ARG A 219 -10.70 2.87 23.25
N ASN A 220 -9.61 2.80 22.48
CA ASN A 220 -9.29 3.83 21.50
C ASN A 220 -9.95 3.57 20.15
N PHE A 221 -10.53 2.39 19.94
CA PHE A 221 -11.20 2.01 18.69
C PHE A 221 -12.72 2.20 18.82
N ASP A 222 -13.43 2.18 17.69
CA ASP A 222 -14.89 2.33 17.65
C ASP A 222 -15.59 1.12 17.02
N GLY A 223 -16.89 0.98 17.30
CA GLY A 223 -17.76 0.00 16.65
C GLY A 223 -17.22 -1.43 16.74
N ASN A 224 -17.19 -2.13 15.60
CA ASN A 224 -16.75 -3.52 15.53
C ASN A 224 -15.24 -3.71 15.79
N TYR A 225 -14.45 -2.64 15.76
CA TYR A 225 -12.99 -2.70 15.98
C TYR A 225 -12.64 -2.84 17.46
N VAL A 226 -13.47 -2.34 18.38
CA VAL A 226 -13.24 -2.36 19.85
C VAL A 226 -12.90 -3.75 20.38
N ASN A 227 -13.65 -4.76 19.90
CA ASN A 227 -13.53 -6.14 20.39
C ASN A 227 -12.79 -7.05 19.41
N SER A 228 -12.14 -6.47 18.40
CA SER A 228 -11.47 -7.23 17.36
C SER A 228 -10.18 -7.85 17.90
N ARG A 229 -10.07 -9.18 17.80
CA ARG A 229 -8.87 -9.91 18.26
C ARG A 229 -7.70 -9.83 17.30
N GLN A 230 -7.98 -9.57 16.03
CA GLN A 230 -6.97 -9.50 15.01
C GLN A 230 -7.48 -8.71 13.81
N THR A 231 -6.55 -8.22 12.99
CA THR A 231 -6.90 -7.61 11.71
C THR A 231 -7.53 -8.65 10.77
N THR A 232 -8.44 -8.19 9.93
CA THR A 232 -9.17 -9.01 8.97
C THR A 232 -9.10 -8.40 7.58
N ARG A 233 -9.21 -9.26 6.56
CA ARG A 233 -9.30 -8.90 5.13
C ARG A 233 -10.57 -9.53 4.57
N LEU A 234 -11.06 -9.05 3.43
CA LEU A 234 -12.26 -9.61 2.82
C LEU A 234 -12.01 -11.02 2.27
N ALA A 235 -13.00 -11.91 2.39
CA ALA A 235 -12.92 -13.26 1.85
C ALA A 235 -12.75 -13.29 0.32
N ASN A 236 -13.26 -12.27 -0.38
CA ASN A 236 -13.16 -12.11 -1.84
C ASN A 236 -12.00 -11.20 -2.29
N ALA A 237 -11.03 -10.90 -1.42
CA ALA A 237 -9.93 -9.98 -1.74
C ALA A 237 -9.17 -10.35 -3.02
N GLU A 238 -8.79 -11.63 -3.18
CA GLU A 238 -8.10 -12.10 -4.40
C GLU A 238 -8.97 -11.94 -5.64
N SER A 239 -10.27 -12.23 -5.55
CA SER A 239 -11.21 -12.07 -6.67
C SER A 239 -11.38 -10.60 -7.06
N ASN A 240 -11.45 -9.70 -6.08
CA ASN A 240 -11.55 -8.25 -6.34
C ASN A 240 -10.28 -7.73 -7.02
N LEU A 241 -9.11 -8.08 -6.47
CA LEU A 241 -7.79 -7.75 -7.03
C LEU A 241 -7.64 -8.29 -8.46
N ARG A 242 -8.17 -9.50 -8.73
CA ARG A 242 -8.12 -10.15 -10.04
C ARG A 242 -9.00 -9.44 -11.06
N ALA A 243 -10.19 -9.02 -10.66
CA ALA A 243 -11.14 -8.39 -11.57
C ALA A 243 -10.66 -7.02 -12.07
N SER A 244 -10.06 -6.21 -11.20
CA SER A 244 -9.48 -4.89 -11.56
C SER A 244 -8.06 -5.00 -12.16
N TYR A 245 -7.44 -6.18 -12.14
CA TYR A 245 -6.02 -6.39 -12.40
C TYR A 245 -5.54 -5.85 -13.75
N THR A 246 -6.23 -6.19 -14.83
CA THR A 246 -5.85 -5.76 -16.19
C THR A 246 -5.90 -4.24 -16.32
N SER A 247 -6.98 -3.61 -15.87
CA SER A 247 -7.12 -2.15 -15.86
C SER A 247 -6.05 -1.48 -14.98
N ARG A 248 -5.79 -2.02 -13.79
CA ARG A 248 -4.80 -1.50 -12.85
C ARG A 248 -3.38 -1.52 -13.42
N ARG A 249 -2.98 -2.61 -14.10
CA ARG A 249 -1.68 -2.65 -14.79
C ARG A 249 -1.59 -1.65 -15.93
N ASN A 250 -2.64 -1.55 -16.74
CA ASN A 250 -2.71 -0.56 -17.82
C ASN A 250 -2.59 0.86 -17.24
N THR A 251 -3.28 1.16 -16.14
CA THR A 251 -3.25 2.46 -15.45
C THR A 251 -1.85 2.76 -14.89
N LEU A 252 -1.19 1.78 -14.27
CA LEU A 252 0.20 1.93 -13.80
C LEU A 252 1.17 2.20 -14.96
N MET A 253 1.03 1.48 -16.07
CA MET A 253 1.85 1.69 -17.25
C MET A 253 1.63 3.09 -17.85
N THR A 254 0.38 3.54 -17.95
CA THR A 254 0.04 4.90 -18.41
C THR A 254 0.58 5.97 -17.46
N LEU A 255 0.56 5.71 -16.15
CA LEU A 255 1.16 6.61 -15.16
C LEU A 255 2.69 6.74 -15.34
N PHE A 256 3.39 5.65 -15.67
CA PHE A 256 4.83 5.71 -15.98
C PHE A 256 5.15 6.32 -17.34
N SER A 257 4.23 6.32 -18.30
CA SER A 257 4.45 6.95 -19.61
C SER A 257 4.19 8.46 -19.61
N THR A 258 3.50 8.97 -18.61
CA THR A 258 3.04 10.36 -18.57
C THR A 258 4.01 11.25 -17.79
N ASN A 259 4.68 12.18 -18.49
CA ASN A 259 5.50 13.21 -17.86
C ASN A 259 4.62 14.30 -17.27
N GLN A 260 4.33 14.21 -15.97
CA GLN A 260 3.46 15.15 -15.25
C GLN A 260 4.18 15.78 -14.04
N PRO A 261 3.69 16.91 -13.50
CA PRO A 261 4.18 17.43 -12.23
C PRO A 261 4.02 16.40 -11.10
N TYR A 262 4.93 16.39 -10.12
CA TYR A 262 4.88 15.44 -9.00
C TYR A 262 3.52 15.46 -8.29
N ASN A 263 2.95 16.64 -8.05
CA ASN A 263 1.66 16.77 -7.36
C ASN A 263 0.53 16.07 -8.14
N ASN A 264 0.57 16.08 -9.48
CA ASN A 264 -0.41 15.34 -10.30
C ASN A 264 -0.12 13.83 -10.31
N PHE A 265 1.15 13.44 -10.28
CA PHE A 265 1.53 12.04 -10.18
C PHE A 265 1.17 11.41 -8.83
N SER A 266 1.39 12.13 -7.74
CA SER A 266 1.40 11.54 -6.40
C SER A 266 0.00 11.35 -5.82
N THR A 267 -0.92 12.30 -6.01
CA THR A 267 -2.16 12.38 -5.22
C THR A 267 -3.43 12.40 -6.06
N ASP A 268 -4.51 11.93 -5.45
CA ASP A 268 -5.87 11.93 -6.00
C ASP A 268 -6.63 13.24 -5.75
N ALA A 269 -5.98 14.26 -5.19
CA ALA A 269 -6.59 15.52 -4.80
C ALA A 269 -6.94 16.46 -5.97
N ASN A 270 -7.65 17.55 -5.63
CA ASN A 270 -7.79 18.76 -6.46
C ASN A 270 -8.40 18.56 -7.86
N GLY A 271 -9.28 17.57 -8.03
CA GLY A 271 -9.93 17.29 -9.31
C GLY A 271 -8.97 16.80 -10.41
N ASN A 272 -7.78 16.31 -10.04
CA ASN A 272 -6.81 15.73 -10.95
C ASN A 272 -7.36 14.43 -11.57
N THR A 273 -7.82 14.52 -12.82
CA THR A 273 -8.30 13.36 -13.56
C THR A 273 -7.20 12.62 -14.31
N ALA A 274 -5.92 12.98 -14.19
CA ALA A 274 -4.84 12.17 -14.75
C ALA A 274 -4.62 10.87 -13.92
N PRO A 275 -4.01 9.82 -14.50
CA PRO A 275 -3.54 8.68 -13.72
C PRO A 275 -2.59 9.12 -12.62
N ASN A 276 -2.92 8.80 -11.37
CA ASN A 276 -2.14 9.16 -10.19
C ASN A 276 -1.95 7.95 -9.27
N LEU A 277 -0.87 8.00 -8.47
CA LEU A 277 -0.43 6.91 -7.62
C LEU A 277 -1.41 6.63 -6.50
N GLU A 278 -1.89 7.68 -5.81
CA GLU A 278 -2.82 7.54 -4.69
C GLU A 278 -4.14 6.87 -5.13
N GLY A 279 -4.66 7.17 -6.32
CA GLY A 279 -5.85 6.51 -6.86
C GLY A 279 -5.67 5.01 -7.08
N ILE A 280 -4.51 4.58 -7.60
CA ILE A 280 -4.20 3.15 -7.74
C ILE A 280 -4.02 2.51 -6.35
N HIS A 281 -3.30 3.20 -5.45
CA HIS A 281 -3.12 2.79 -4.05
C HIS A 281 -4.47 2.55 -3.35
N ASN A 282 -5.41 3.47 -3.49
CA ASN A 282 -6.74 3.37 -2.89
C ASN A 282 -7.48 2.13 -3.39
N GLY A 283 -7.37 1.83 -4.69
CA GLY A 283 -7.96 0.65 -5.30
C GLY A 283 -7.47 -0.64 -4.63
N VAL A 284 -6.17 -0.75 -4.36
CA VAL A 284 -5.60 -1.92 -3.66
C VAL A 284 -6.11 -2.03 -2.22
N HIS A 285 -6.18 -0.92 -1.49
CA HIS A 285 -6.75 -0.90 -0.15
C HIS A 285 -8.19 -1.42 -0.11
N VAL A 286 -9.04 -0.96 -1.03
CA VAL A 286 -10.45 -1.38 -1.12
C VAL A 286 -10.60 -2.80 -1.62
N ASP A 287 -9.80 -3.22 -2.62
CA ASP A 287 -9.84 -4.59 -3.14
C ASP A 287 -9.44 -5.61 -2.05
N VAL A 288 -8.48 -5.29 -1.17
CA VAL A 288 -8.13 -6.13 -0.01
C VAL A 288 -9.21 -6.08 1.08
N GLY A 289 -9.70 -4.88 1.41
CA GLY A 289 -10.80 -4.64 2.33
C GLY A 289 -10.55 -5.04 3.79
N GLY A 290 -11.62 -5.05 4.61
CA GLY A 290 -11.52 -5.32 6.04
C GLY A 290 -10.84 -4.17 6.80
N TYR A 291 -9.71 -4.42 7.44
CA TYR A 291 -8.90 -3.33 8.01
C TYR A 291 -8.28 -2.46 6.91
N MET A 292 -7.89 -3.07 5.78
CA MET A 292 -7.17 -2.37 4.71
C MET A 292 -7.99 -1.28 4.05
N ASN A 293 -9.33 -1.31 4.04
CA ASN A 293 -10.13 -0.24 3.44
C ASN A 293 -10.51 0.89 4.41
N GLN A 294 -10.12 0.82 5.69
CA GLN A 294 -10.38 1.87 6.67
C GLN A 294 -9.09 2.63 6.97
N ILE A 295 -8.98 3.90 6.54
CA ILE A 295 -7.77 4.71 6.74
C ILE A 295 -7.33 4.67 8.21
N ALA A 296 -8.27 4.81 9.15
CA ALA A 296 -7.99 4.82 10.59
C ALA A 296 -7.34 3.55 11.15
N TYR A 297 -7.52 2.39 10.49
CA TYR A 297 -7.09 1.10 11.02
C TYR A 297 -6.16 0.31 10.07
N SER A 298 -6.05 0.73 8.81
CA SER A 298 -5.37 -0.04 7.76
C SER A 298 -3.92 -0.41 8.09
N ALA A 299 -3.16 0.49 8.73
CA ALA A 299 -1.78 0.26 9.10
C ALA A 299 -1.56 -0.87 10.12
N PHE A 300 -2.60 -1.30 10.85
CA PHE A 300 -2.48 -2.47 11.72
C PHE A 300 -2.36 -3.76 10.92
N ASP A 301 -2.93 -3.86 9.72
CA ASP A 301 -2.81 -5.09 8.92
C ASP A 301 -1.38 -5.20 8.35
N PRO A 302 -0.65 -6.32 8.57
CA PRO A 302 0.73 -6.46 8.10
C PRO A 302 0.94 -6.27 6.60
N ILE A 303 -0.09 -6.50 5.77
CA ILE A 303 0.03 -6.28 4.31
C ILE A 303 0.10 -4.79 3.95
N PHE A 304 -0.32 -3.88 4.85
CA PHE A 304 -0.21 -2.44 4.66
C PHE A 304 1.22 -2.03 4.34
N ALA A 305 2.18 -2.45 5.17
CA ALA A 305 3.57 -2.05 4.99
C ALA A 305 4.18 -2.62 3.70
N LEU A 306 3.78 -3.84 3.30
CA LEU A 306 4.19 -4.46 2.03
C LEU A 306 3.64 -3.68 0.82
N HIS A 307 2.37 -3.25 0.91
CA HIS A 307 1.71 -2.42 -0.10
C HIS A 307 2.39 -1.05 -0.21
N HIS A 308 2.62 -0.37 0.91
CA HIS A 308 3.26 0.95 0.94
C HIS A 308 4.75 0.90 0.56
N ALA A 309 5.45 -0.21 0.78
CA ALA A 309 6.78 -0.44 0.22
C ALA A 309 6.77 -0.50 -1.33
N ASN A 310 5.68 -0.99 -1.94
CA ASN A 310 5.49 -0.95 -3.40
C ASN A 310 5.03 0.43 -3.88
N VAL A 311 4.24 1.18 -3.10
CA VAL A 311 3.93 2.59 -3.40
C VAL A 311 5.22 3.40 -3.45
N ASP A 312 6.10 3.25 -2.46
CA ASP A 312 7.39 3.89 -2.43
C ASP A 312 8.30 3.47 -3.60
N ARG A 313 8.24 2.19 -4.00
CA ARG A 313 8.90 1.68 -5.20
C ARG A 313 8.45 2.41 -6.46
N VAL A 314 7.14 2.59 -6.64
CA VAL A 314 6.58 3.31 -7.79
C VAL A 314 7.07 4.76 -7.81
N ILE A 315 7.18 5.43 -6.66
CA ILE A 315 7.76 6.78 -6.56
C ILE A 315 9.24 6.76 -7.00
N ALA A 316 10.04 5.82 -6.49
CA ALA A 316 11.46 5.73 -6.84
C ALA A 316 11.69 5.46 -8.35
N ILE A 317 10.86 4.60 -8.95
CA ILE A 317 10.83 4.36 -10.40
C ILE A 317 10.47 5.65 -11.15
N TRP A 318 9.41 6.34 -10.72
CA TRP A 318 8.98 7.58 -11.36
C TRP A 318 10.03 8.69 -11.26
N GLN A 319 10.72 8.83 -10.12
CA GLN A 319 11.83 9.77 -9.94
C GLN A 319 12.98 9.52 -10.92
N LYS A 320 13.24 8.24 -11.27
CA LYS A 320 14.25 7.86 -12.27
C LYS A 320 13.81 8.21 -13.69
N LEU A 321 12.51 8.14 -13.99
CA LEU A 321 11.95 8.52 -15.28
C LEU A 321 11.90 10.05 -15.46
N TYR A 322 11.58 10.79 -14.39
CA TYR A 322 11.28 12.23 -14.43
C TYR A 322 12.04 13.02 -13.35
N THR A 323 13.35 13.17 -13.55
CA THR A 323 14.28 13.72 -12.54
C THR A 323 14.08 15.21 -12.22
N GLY A 324 13.47 15.98 -13.13
CA GLY A 324 13.26 17.42 -12.99
C GLY A 324 12.03 17.83 -12.18
N SER A 325 11.18 16.86 -11.80
CA SER A 325 9.92 17.12 -11.11
C SER A 325 9.98 16.65 -9.65
N TRP A 326 9.47 17.46 -8.73
CA TRP A 326 9.41 17.16 -7.30
C TRP A 326 8.24 17.88 -6.62
N VAL A 327 8.06 17.64 -5.32
CA VAL A 327 6.98 18.23 -4.52
C VAL A 327 6.99 19.75 -4.69
N ALA A 328 5.86 20.29 -5.15
CA ALA A 328 5.66 21.72 -5.27
C ALA A 328 4.63 22.20 -4.24
N ALA A 329 4.71 23.48 -3.87
CA ALA A 329 3.77 24.11 -2.94
C ALA A 329 2.32 23.91 -3.38
N ALA A 330 1.47 23.45 -2.48
CA ALA A 330 0.04 23.27 -2.72
C ALA A 330 -0.76 23.49 -1.44
N SER A 331 -1.96 24.06 -1.56
CA SER A 331 -2.94 24.10 -0.48
C SER A 331 -3.52 22.71 -0.26
N GLN A 332 -3.57 22.27 0.99
CA GLN A 332 -4.15 20.98 1.35
C GLN A 332 -5.64 21.12 1.58
N GLY A 333 -6.47 20.42 0.81
CA GLY A 333 -7.92 20.42 1.06
C GLY A 333 -8.21 19.91 2.48
N ALA A 334 -7.66 18.76 2.82
CA ALA A 334 -7.79 18.14 4.14
C ALA A 334 -6.65 18.55 5.09
N GLY A 335 -6.94 18.63 6.38
CA GLY A 335 -5.91 18.67 7.44
C GLY A 335 -5.47 17.27 7.87
N THR A 336 -4.42 17.20 8.68
CA THR A 336 -4.00 16.01 9.43
C THR A 336 -3.89 16.35 10.91
N ARG A 337 -3.38 15.45 11.73
CA ARG A 337 -3.10 15.72 13.14
C ARG A 337 -2.24 16.96 13.33
N THR A 338 -1.24 17.16 12.47
CA THR A 338 -0.21 18.21 12.57
C THR A 338 -0.34 19.28 11.50
N MET A 339 -1.23 19.10 10.53
CA MET A 339 -1.44 20.04 9.43
C MET A 339 -2.85 20.61 9.49
N ALA A 340 -2.97 21.93 9.54
CA ALA A 340 -4.27 22.58 9.43
C ALA A 340 -4.86 22.40 8.01
N PRO A 341 -6.18 22.22 7.86
CA PRO A 341 -6.85 22.31 6.57
C PRO A 341 -6.51 23.64 5.87
N PHE A 342 -6.41 23.61 4.54
CA PHE A 342 -6.05 24.74 3.67
C PHE A 342 -4.67 25.34 3.93
N SER A 343 -3.84 24.72 4.78
CA SER A 343 -2.44 25.10 4.90
C SER A 343 -1.71 24.78 3.60
N THR A 344 -0.77 25.65 3.22
CA THR A 344 0.14 25.37 2.11
C THR A 344 1.26 24.46 2.59
N GLN A 345 1.55 23.41 1.84
CA GLN A 345 2.65 22.49 2.09
C GLN A 345 3.53 22.38 0.84
N ASP A 346 4.83 22.25 1.03
CA ASP A 346 5.82 22.14 -0.04
C ASP A 346 6.89 21.07 0.29
N SER A 347 7.98 21.04 -0.48
CA SER A 347 9.02 20.02 -0.32
C SER A 347 9.82 20.12 1.00
N SER A 348 9.77 21.29 1.65
CA SER A 348 10.45 21.59 2.91
C SER A 348 9.54 21.37 4.13
N SER A 349 8.24 21.19 3.92
CA SER A 349 7.28 20.86 4.98
C SER A 349 7.74 19.65 5.80
N PRO A 350 7.65 19.72 7.14
CA PRO A 350 7.96 18.59 8.01
C PRO A 350 7.05 17.38 7.75
N LEU A 351 7.65 16.21 7.52
CA LEU A 351 6.97 14.92 7.46
C LEU A 351 6.80 14.37 8.88
N THR A 352 5.97 15.04 9.68
CA THR A 352 5.73 14.64 11.07
C THR A 352 5.03 13.27 11.16
N PRO A 353 5.31 12.44 12.18
CA PRO A 353 6.14 12.73 13.35
C PRO A 353 7.59 12.24 13.20
N PHE A 354 8.10 12.11 11.98
CA PHE A 354 9.34 11.38 11.71
C PHE A 354 10.59 12.24 11.93
N HIS A 355 11.22 12.09 13.09
CA HIS A 355 12.51 12.70 13.37
C HIS A 355 13.64 12.00 12.61
N ARG A 356 14.55 12.77 12.00
CA ARG A 356 15.74 12.25 11.29
C ARG A 356 16.99 12.20 12.16
N ASP A 357 16.94 12.83 13.32
CA ASP A 357 18.03 12.86 14.30
C ASP A 357 17.48 12.96 15.73
N VAL A 358 18.36 12.79 16.71
CA VAL A 358 18.02 12.82 18.14
C VAL A 358 17.75 14.25 18.66
N SER A 359 18.05 15.28 17.86
CA SER A 359 17.85 16.69 18.21
C SER A 359 16.44 17.18 17.87
N GLY A 360 15.66 16.37 17.14
CA GLY A 360 14.27 16.67 16.82
C GLY A 360 14.07 17.30 15.45
N SER A 361 15.07 17.26 14.55
CA SER A 361 14.82 17.65 13.16
C SER A 361 13.87 16.66 12.50
N PHE A 362 12.90 17.15 11.73
CA PHE A 362 12.02 16.29 10.95
C PHE A 362 12.63 15.90 9.60
N TRP A 363 12.24 14.74 9.08
CA TRP A 363 12.30 14.48 7.66
C TRP A 363 11.41 15.47 6.89
N THR A 364 11.79 15.76 5.64
CA THR A 364 11.07 16.58 4.67
C THR A 364 11.05 15.84 3.34
N SER A 365 10.19 16.21 2.40
CA SER A 365 10.19 15.60 1.07
C SER A 365 11.57 15.72 0.40
N ASP A 366 12.26 16.85 0.54
CA ASP A 366 13.61 17.03 -0.01
C ASP A 366 14.65 16.08 0.61
N THR A 367 14.60 15.88 1.93
CA THR A 367 15.59 15.03 2.62
C THR A 367 15.34 13.54 2.39
N VAL A 368 14.10 13.10 2.16
CA VAL A 368 13.75 11.72 1.78
C VAL A 368 13.75 11.47 0.27
N ARG A 369 14.11 12.46 -0.55
CA ARG A 369 14.09 12.33 -2.01
C ARG A 369 14.98 11.18 -2.50
N GLN A 370 16.14 10.98 -1.88
CA GLN A 370 17.05 9.87 -2.19
C GLN A 370 16.81 8.72 -1.21
N THR A 371 16.37 7.57 -1.71
CA THR A 371 16.14 6.37 -0.86
C THR A 371 17.42 5.85 -0.22
N SER A 372 18.57 6.12 -0.84
CA SER A 372 19.89 5.77 -0.29
C SER A 372 20.18 6.45 1.05
N ASN A 373 19.59 7.61 1.33
CA ASN A 373 19.69 8.28 2.64
C ASN A 373 19.08 7.45 3.78
N LEU A 374 18.20 6.49 3.44
CA LEU A 374 17.54 5.58 4.36
C LEU A 374 18.06 4.13 4.20
N GLY A 375 19.16 3.93 3.46
CA GLY A 375 19.84 2.64 3.36
C GLY A 375 19.21 1.64 2.38
N TYR A 376 18.33 2.07 1.46
CA TYR A 376 17.70 1.13 0.52
C TYR A 376 17.56 1.66 -0.92
N THR A 377 17.30 0.72 -1.82
CA THR A 377 16.96 0.94 -3.23
C THR A 377 15.98 -0.15 -3.70
N TYR A 378 15.75 -0.27 -5.00
CA TYR A 378 14.88 -1.27 -5.62
C TYR A 378 15.59 -2.02 -6.75
N PRO A 379 15.32 -3.33 -6.96
CA PRO A 379 15.87 -4.09 -8.07
C PRO A 379 15.64 -3.44 -9.43
N ASP A 380 14.52 -2.74 -9.61
CA ASP A 380 14.18 -2.02 -10.83
C ASP A 380 15.18 -0.96 -11.25
N LEU A 381 15.95 -0.43 -10.30
CA LEU A 381 16.90 0.64 -10.53
C LEU A 381 18.32 0.12 -10.76
N LEU A 382 18.53 -1.21 -10.67
CA LEU A 382 19.84 -1.86 -10.70
C LEU A 382 19.96 -2.84 -11.87
N ALA A 383 21.15 -2.88 -12.46
CA ALA A 383 21.57 -3.94 -13.37
C ALA A 383 21.99 -5.18 -12.55
N SER A 384 22.20 -6.31 -13.24
CA SER A 384 22.66 -7.57 -12.61
C SER A 384 23.99 -7.45 -11.87
N ASN A 385 24.84 -6.49 -12.25
CA ASN A 385 26.10 -6.17 -11.59
C ASN A 385 25.97 -5.13 -10.45
N GLY A 386 24.74 -4.76 -10.08
CA GLY A 386 24.44 -3.80 -9.02
C GLY A 386 24.59 -2.33 -9.40
N GLN A 387 24.93 -2.01 -10.65
CA GLN A 387 25.05 -0.62 -11.12
C GLN A 387 23.69 -0.01 -11.46
N ALA A 388 23.56 1.32 -11.37
CA ALA A 388 22.33 2.00 -11.74
C ALA A 388 22.03 1.85 -13.24
N ILE A 389 20.77 1.55 -13.61
CA ILE A 389 20.37 1.41 -15.01
C ILE A 389 20.08 2.75 -15.69
N SER A 390 20.09 2.76 -17.03
CA SER A 390 19.63 3.91 -17.83
C SER A 390 18.09 4.00 -17.84
N THR A 391 17.56 5.18 -18.14
CA THR A 391 16.11 5.38 -18.30
C THR A 391 15.54 4.53 -19.43
N GLN A 392 16.28 4.34 -20.53
CA GLN A 392 15.90 3.48 -21.66
C GLN A 392 15.77 2.01 -21.24
N GLN A 393 16.71 1.52 -20.43
CA GLN A 393 16.66 0.16 -19.89
C GLN A 393 15.49 0.01 -18.92
N LEU A 394 15.27 0.98 -18.04
CA LEU A 394 14.13 0.99 -17.11
C LEU A 394 12.81 0.93 -17.88
N THR A 395 12.63 1.79 -18.88
CA THR A 395 11.45 1.80 -19.75
C THR A 395 11.21 0.46 -20.43
N SER A 396 12.27 -0.21 -20.88
CA SER A 396 12.19 -1.56 -21.47
C SER A 396 11.72 -2.60 -20.44
N ASN A 397 12.29 -2.57 -19.23
CA ASN A 397 11.94 -3.47 -18.15
C ASN A 397 10.48 -3.30 -17.72
N LEU A 398 10.02 -2.05 -17.54
CA LEU A 398 8.65 -1.74 -17.12
C LEU A 398 7.62 -2.23 -18.13
N ARG A 399 7.88 -2.08 -19.44
CA ARG A 399 6.97 -2.62 -20.46
C ARG A 399 6.92 -4.13 -20.48
N ASN A 400 8.06 -4.79 -20.30
CA ASN A 400 8.09 -6.24 -20.21
C ASN A 400 7.29 -6.73 -18.98
N ALA A 401 7.40 -6.01 -17.86
CA ALA A 401 6.73 -6.34 -16.61
C ALA A 401 5.23 -6.03 -16.60
N TYR A 402 4.80 -4.89 -17.15
CA TYR A 402 3.45 -4.34 -16.96
C TYR A 402 2.69 -4.03 -18.25
N GLY A 403 3.38 -3.86 -19.38
CA GLY A 403 2.74 -3.55 -20.66
C GLY A 403 1.76 -4.65 -21.11
N SER A 404 1.00 -4.39 -22.16
CA SER A 404 0.17 -5.41 -22.80
C SER A 404 0.92 -6.03 -23.98
N THR A 405 0.81 -7.35 -24.17
CA THR A 405 1.30 -8.02 -25.38
C THR A 405 0.27 -8.01 -26.52
N SER A 406 -0.97 -7.62 -26.21
CA SER A 406 -2.12 -7.74 -27.12
C SER A 406 -2.67 -6.39 -27.59
N SER A 407 -2.31 -5.27 -26.91
CA SER A 407 -2.79 -3.92 -27.26
C SER A 407 -1.82 -3.22 -28.21
N SER A 408 -2.33 -2.83 -29.38
CA SER A 408 -1.62 -2.06 -30.41
C SER A 408 -1.24 -0.64 -29.97
N ALA A 409 -1.84 -0.11 -28.90
CA ALA A 409 -1.44 1.16 -28.28
C ALA A 409 -0.11 1.08 -27.52
N LEU A 410 0.35 -0.13 -27.18
CA LEU A 410 1.52 -0.37 -26.33
C LEU A 410 2.58 -1.28 -26.96
N THR A 411 2.30 -1.93 -28.10
CA THR A 411 3.32 -2.70 -28.84
C THR A 411 4.22 -1.75 -29.63
N ALA A 412 5.53 -1.90 -29.48
CA ALA A 412 6.47 -1.22 -30.35
C ALA A 412 6.26 -1.74 -31.77
N ALA A 413 6.11 -0.84 -32.74
CA ALA A 413 6.11 -1.26 -34.14
C ALA A 413 7.51 -1.83 -34.44
N ASN A 414 7.63 -3.15 -34.58
CA ASN A 414 8.80 -3.74 -35.22
C ASN A 414 8.72 -3.42 -36.73
N GLY A 415 9.03 -2.18 -37.10
CA GLY A 415 9.01 -1.73 -38.49
C GLY A 415 8.44 -0.32 -38.69
N ASP A 416 8.61 0.18 -39.91
CA ASP A 416 8.36 1.55 -40.38
C ASP A 416 6.85 1.96 -40.40
N SER A 417 5.95 1.15 -39.84
CA SER A 417 4.49 1.40 -39.79
C SER A 417 4.10 2.41 -38.70
N SER A 418 4.87 3.48 -38.57
CA SER A 418 4.71 4.58 -37.61
C SER A 418 3.46 5.46 -37.83
N SER A 419 2.55 5.04 -38.70
CA SER A 419 1.35 5.77 -39.14
C SER A 419 0.01 5.20 -38.64
N ALA A 420 0.00 4.09 -37.88
CA ALA A 420 -1.25 3.53 -37.36
C ALA A 420 -1.75 4.34 -36.16
N THR A 421 -2.80 5.14 -36.34
CA THR A 421 -3.51 5.81 -35.24
C THR A 421 -4.21 4.76 -34.36
N THR A 422 -4.08 4.90 -33.05
CA THR A 422 -4.78 4.09 -32.06
C THR A 422 -5.21 4.95 -30.88
N TYR A 423 -6.04 4.40 -30.00
CA TYR A 423 -6.69 5.16 -28.94
C TYR A 423 -6.59 4.45 -27.61
N ASP A 424 -6.32 5.23 -26.57
CA ASP A 424 -6.56 4.83 -25.21
C ASP A 424 -7.99 5.17 -24.83
N TYR A 425 -8.67 4.25 -24.12
CA TYR A 425 -9.99 4.46 -23.56
C TYR A 425 -9.92 4.38 -22.04
N MET A 426 -10.67 5.24 -21.38
CA MET A 426 -10.57 5.39 -19.94
C MET A 426 -11.87 5.91 -19.33
N ALA A 427 -12.00 5.72 -18.02
CA ALA A 427 -12.97 6.45 -17.22
C ALA A 427 -12.21 7.43 -16.32
N GLN A 428 -12.59 8.71 -16.37
CA GLN A 428 -12.11 9.78 -15.51
C GLN A 428 -13.13 10.01 -14.40
N ILE A 429 -12.68 10.05 -13.16
CA ILE A 429 -13.53 10.07 -11.98
C ILE A 429 -13.19 11.29 -11.13
N ILE A 430 -14.22 11.99 -10.65
CA ILE A 430 -14.15 12.97 -9.57
C ILE A 430 -15.23 12.59 -8.57
N LEU A 431 -14.84 12.25 -7.35
CA LEU A 431 -15.70 11.83 -6.26
C LEU A 431 -15.48 12.76 -5.06
N ASP A 432 -16.54 13.29 -4.48
CA ASP A 432 -16.50 14.04 -3.23
C ASP A 432 -16.46 13.08 -2.03
N LYS A 433 -15.27 12.93 -1.43
CA LYS A 433 -15.03 12.06 -0.27
C LYS A 433 -15.79 12.50 0.97
N THR A 434 -16.16 13.78 1.08
CA THR A 434 -16.88 14.28 2.27
C THR A 434 -18.30 13.72 2.34
N SER A 435 -18.85 13.33 1.19
CA SER A 435 -20.18 12.71 1.11
C SER A 435 -20.22 11.25 1.60
N LEU A 436 -19.06 10.64 1.89
CA LEU A 436 -18.95 9.22 2.23
C LEU A 436 -19.22 8.88 3.70
N GLY A 437 -19.35 9.88 4.58
CA GLY A 437 -19.66 9.65 5.99
C GLY A 437 -18.64 8.78 6.73
N GLY A 438 -17.37 8.75 6.29
CA GLY A 438 -16.31 7.94 6.87
C GLY A 438 -16.22 6.50 6.35
N GLN A 439 -17.04 6.09 5.38
CA GLN A 439 -16.97 4.76 4.76
C GLN A 439 -16.34 4.80 3.37
N SER A 440 -15.22 4.10 3.18
CA SER A 440 -14.55 4.02 1.87
C SER A 440 -15.44 3.35 0.83
N CYS A 441 -15.39 3.84 -0.41
CA CYS A 441 -16.16 3.26 -1.51
C CYS A 441 -15.31 3.07 -2.76
N ALA A 442 -15.80 2.26 -3.69
CA ALA A 442 -15.26 2.15 -5.03
C ALA A 442 -16.33 2.37 -6.10
N VAL A 443 -15.99 3.10 -7.15
CA VAL A 443 -16.71 3.10 -8.42
C VAL A 443 -16.24 1.89 -9.21
N GLN A 444 -17.06 0.85 -9.28
CA GLN A 444 -16.78 -0.38 -10.03
C GLN A 444 -17.35 -0.29 -11.44
N PHE A 445 -16.52 -0.58 -12.43
CA PHE A 445 -16.89 -0.63 -13.83
C PHE A 445 -17.04 -2.07 -14.29
N THR A 446 -18.12 -2.33 -15.02
CA THR A 446 -18.38 -3.62 -15.66
C THR A 446 -18.45 -3.48 -17.17
N LEU A 447 -17.88 -4.45 -17.89
CA LEU A 447 -17.96 -4.57 -19.34
C LEU A 447 -18.64 -5.88 -19.71
N ALA A 448 -19.81 -5.78 -20.35
CA ALA A 448 -20.68 -6.92 -20.67
C ALA A 448 -20.92 -7.79 -19.42
N GLY A 449 -21.31 -7.15 -18.31
CA GLY A 449 -21.61 -7.81 -17.04
C GLY A 449 -20.41 -8.25 -16.19
N ASN A 450 -19.17 -8.11 -16.67
CA ASN A 450 -17.97 -8.54 -15.94
C ASN A 450 -17.30 -7.35 -15.26
N TYR A 451 -16.97 -7.44 -13.97
CA TYR A 451 -16.14 -6.44 -13.27
C TYR A 451 -14.72 -6.42 -13.86
N VAL A 452 -14.28 -5.23 -14.31
CA VAL A 452 -13.01 -5.06 -15.06
C VAL A 452 -12.09 -3.97 -14.53
N ALA A 453 -12.63 -2.99 -13.80
CA ALA A 453 -11.87 -1.84 -13.32
C ALA A 453 -12.59 -1.19 -12.14
N SER A 454 -11.83 -0.60 -11.22
CA SER A 454 -12.39 0.20 -10.12
C SER A 454 -11.53 1.41 -9.83
N PHE A 455 -12.18 2.50 -9.44
CA PHE A 455 -11.56 3.65 -8.80
C PHE A 455 -12.08 3.75 -7.37
N ALA A 456 -11.18 3.80 -6.39
CA ALA A 456 -11.55 3.82 -4.99
C ALA A 456 -11.23 5.16 -4.33
N ALA A 457 -12.12 5.56 -3.43
CA ALA A 457 -11.95 6.70 -2.55
C ALA A 457 -11.90 6.18 -1.12
N LEU A 458 -10.73 6.29 -0.51
CA LEU A 458 -10.59 5.99 0.92
C LEU A 458 -11.20 7.13 1.72
N ALA A 459 -12.16 6.81 2.58
CA ALA A 459 -12.88 7.81 3.33
C ALA A 459 -12.06 8.30 4.53
N LEU A 460 -12.09 9.61 4.70
CA LEU A 460 -11.62 10.27 5.91
C LEU A 460 -12.82 10.33 6.88
N PRO A 461 -12.62 10.15 8.20
CA PRO A 461 -13.73 10.20 9.13
C PRO A 461 -14.43 11.56 9.11
N PRO A 462 -15.72 11.62 9.48
CA PRO A 462 -16.46 12.86 9.56
C PRO A 462 -15.77 13.82 10.55
N SER A 463 -15.70 15.10 10.17
CA SER A 463 -15.14 16.13 11.04
C SER A 463 -16.03 16.40 12.26
N PRO A 464 -15.46 16.56 13.47
CA PRO A 464 -16.19 17.14 14.60
C PRO A 464 -16.59 18.61 14.39
N ASN A 465 -15.82 19.38 13.60
CA ASN A 465 -15.93 20.84 13.50
C ASN A 465 -16.26 21.36 12.09
N GLY A 466 -16.55 20.45 11.15
CA GLY A 466 -16.96 20.78 9.78
C GLY A 466 -15.85 21.42 8.94
N GLN A 467 -15.35 20.70 7.93
CA GLN A 467 -14.55 21.35 6.90
C GLN A 467 -15.45 22.18 5.99
N SER A 468 -15.00 23.39 5.64
CA SER A 468 -15.64 24.21 4.62
C SER A 468 -15.27 23.71 3.23
N GLY A 469 -16.12 22.88 2.62
CA GLY A 469 -16.04 22.49 1.22
C GLY A 469 -15.66 21.02 0.95
N PRO A 470 -15.90 20.53 -0.27
CA PRO A 470 -15.69 19.14 -0.64
C PRO A 470 -14.20 18.79 -0.71
N ILE A 471 -13.84 17.59 -0.26
CA ILE A 471 -12.55 16.96 -0.50
C ILE A 471 -12.74 15.96 -1.61
N THR A 472 -12.06 16.15 -2.73
CA THR A 472 -12.22 15.26 -3.90
C THR A 472 -11.18 14.15 -3.93
N SER A 473 -11.61 12.93 -4.23
CA SER A 473 -10.81 11.85 -4.83
C SER A 473 -11.00 11.92 -6.34
N SER A 474 -9.92 11.98 -7.10
CA SER A 474 -9.99 12.06 -8.54
C SER A 474 -8.87 11.29 -9.20
N GLY A 475 -9.12 10.83 -10.42
CA GLY A 475 -8.13 10.11 -11.20
C GLY A 475 -8.72 9.45 -12.43
N THR A 476 -7.94 8.53 -12.99
CA THR A 476 -8.30 7.77 -14.18
C THR A 476 -8.12 6.28 -13.95
N VAL A 477 -9.04 5.49 -14.48
CA VAL A 477 -8.85 4.06 -14.71
C VAL A 477 -8.83 3.76 -16.20
N MET A 478 -7.81 3.04 -16.64
CA MET A 478 -7.64 2.68 -18.06
C MET A 478 -8.49 1.46 -18.41
N LEU A 479 -9.18 1.52 -19.54
CA LEU A 479 -10.05 0.45 -20.05
C LEU A 479 -9.48 -0.23 -21.30
N THR A 480 -8.48 0.37 -21.97
CA THR A 480 -7.91 -0.10 -23.24
C THR A 480 -7.57 -1.60 -23.22
N ASP A 481 -6.73 -2.04 -22.27
CA ASP A 481 -6.33 -3.45 -22.21
C ASP A 481 -7.50 -4.38 -21.86
N THR A 482 -8.50 -3.91 -21.12
CA THR A 482 -9.70 -4.70 -20.81
C THR A 482 -10.60 -4.88 -22.03
N LEU A 483 -10.70 -3.85 -22.89
CA LEU A 483 -11.39 -3.91 -24.17
C LEU A 483 -10.70 -4.87 -25.12
N THR A 484 -9.38 -4.77 -25.25
CA THR A 484 -8.58 -5.69 -26.06
C THR A 484 -8.69 -7.14 -25.58
N ALA A 485 -8.69 -7.38 -24.27
CA ALA A 485 -8.91 -8.73 -23.71
C ALA A 485 -10.30 -9.31 -24.04
N LYS A 486 -11.28 -8.46 -24.39
CA LYS A 486 -12.61 -8.84 -24.86
C LYS A 486 -12.73 -8.88 -26.38
N GLY A 487 -11.61 -8.76 -27.11
CA GLY A 487 -11.58 -8.80 -28.58
C GLY A 487 -11.99 -7.48 -29.25
N VAL A 488 -12.11 -6.39 -28.51
CA VAL A 488 -12.41 -5.07 -29.07
C VAL A 488 -11.12 -4.42 -29.57
N ASN A 489 -11.10 -4.00 -30.83
CA ASN A 489 -9.95 -3.34 -31.44
C ASN A 489 -9.93 -1.84 -31.08
N PRO A 490 -9.01 -1.36 -30.22
CA PRO A 490 -9.01 0.04 -29.79
C PRO A 490 -8.71 1.03 -30.94
N SER A 491 -8.11 0.58 -32.05
CA SER A 491 -7.88 1.41 -33.23
C SER A 491 -9.15 1.68 -34.04
N ASP A 492 -10.18 0.84 -33.93
CA ASP A 492 -11.50 1.13 -34.51
C ASP A 492 -12.31 1.97 -33.51
N ARG A 493 -12.20 3.30 -33.67
CA ARG A 493 -12.77 4.25 -32.72
C ARG A 493 -14.28 4.17 -32.63
N ASP A 494 -14.96 4.11 -33.76
CA ASP A 494 -16.42 4.12 -33.81
C ASP A 494 -17.00 2.81 -33.27
N ALA A 495 -16.40 1.66 -33.63
CA ALA A 495 -16.83 0.38 -33.10
C ALA A 495 -16.57 0.27 -31.59
N THR A 496 -15.43 0.79 -31.11
CA THR A 496 -15.10 0.78 -29.68
C THR A 496 -16.04 1.67 -28.88
N ILE A 497 -16.34 2.88 -29.36
CA ILE A 497 -17.31 3.79 -28.73
C ILE A 497 -18.69 3.13 -28.68
N LYS A 498 -19.14 2.53 -29.79
CA LYS A 498 -20.41 1.79 -29.84
C LYS A 498 -20.44 0.65 -28.82
N TYR A 499 -19.36 -0.12 -28.71
CA TYR A 499 -19.25 -1.21 -27.75
C TYR A 499 -19.34 -0.69 -26.30
N LEU A 500 -18.62 0.39 -25.98
CA LEU A 500 -18.65 1.03 -24.67
C LEU A 500 -20.06 1.52 -24.30
N ASN A 501 -20.75 2.22 -25.21
CA ASN A 501 -22.11 2.71 -24.97
C ASN A 501 -23.11 1.57 -24.66
N GLN A 502 -22.92 0.41 -25.28
CA GLN A 502 -23.78 -0.76 -25.09
C GLN A 502 -23.43 -1.56 -23.82
N ASN A 503 -22.15 -1.69 -23.48
CA ASN A 503 -21.66 -2.71 -22.57
C ASN A 503 -21.00 -2.19 -21.30
N LEU A 504 -20.58 -0.92 -21.25
CA LEU A 504 -19.98 -0.31 -20.06
C LEU A 504 -21.08 0.14 -19.10
N LYS A 505 -21.02 -0.36 -17.87
CA LYS A 505 -21.83 0.11 -16.74
C LYS A 505 -20.90 0.39 -15.56
N TRP A 506 -21.40 1.18 -14.62
CA TRP A 506 -20.69 1.40 -13.36
C TRP A 506 -21.67 1.48 -12.20
N GLN A 507 -21.17 1.16 -11.01
CA GLN A 507 -21.89 1.24 -9.75
C GLN A 507 -20.95 1.69 -8.63
N VAL A 508 -21.48 2.30 -7.58
CA VAL A 508 -20.71 2.60 -6.37
C VAL A 508 -20.94 1.47 -5.37
N VAL A 509 -19.85 0.96 -4.79
CA VAL A 509 -19.89 -0.09 -3.78
C VAL A 509 -19.13 0.31 -2.52
N SER A 510 -19.59 -0.16 -1.37
CA SER A 510 -18.94 -0.08 -0.07
C SER A 510 -19.07 -1.43 0.63
N ASP A 511 -17.95 -2.00 1.09
CA ASP A 511 -17.88 -3.33 1.70
C ASP A 511 -18.63 -4.44 0.92
N GLY A 512 -18.52 -4.40 -0.41
CA GLY A 512 -19.15 -5.36 -1.32
C GLY A 512 -20.64 -5.10 -1.60
N ASN A 513 -21.25 -4.10 -0.98
CA ASN A 513 -22.65 -3.74 -1.18
C ASN A 513 -22.77 -2.51 -2.07
N GLN A 514 -23.76 -2.49 -2.97
CA GLN A 514 -24.06 -1.31 -3.76
C GLN A 514 -24.59 -0.19 -2.86
N VAL A 515 -24.08 1.02 -3.04
CA VAL A 515 -24.49 2.22 -2.31
C VAL A 515 -24.86 3.35 -3.26
N THR A 516 -25.72 4.26 -2.80
CA THR A 516 -26.10 5.46 -3.55
C THR A 516 -25.42 6.67 -2.92
N LEU A 517 -24.74 7.47 -3.74
CA LEU A 517 -24.16 8.73 -3.30
C LEU A 517 -25.15 9.89 -3.51
N PRO A 518 -25.03 10.99 -2.76
CA PRO A 518 -25.78 12.21 -3.03
C PRO A 518 -25.60 12.69 -4.47
N ALA A 519 -26.62 13.36 -5.02
CA ALA A 519 -26.52 13.96 -6.34
C ALA A 519 -25.32 14.93 -6.40
N ARG A 520 -24.53 14.86 -7.48
CA ARG A 520 -23.29 15.64 -7.71
C ARG A 520 -22.07 15.23 -6.88
N ALA A 521 -22.17 14.22 -6.01
CA ALA A 521 -21.01 13.70 -5.28
C ALA A 521 -20.06 12.87 -6.16
N LEU A 522 -20.50 12.48 -7.38
CA LEU A 522 -19.72 11.68 -8.31
C LEU A 522 -19.91 12.21 -9.74
N ASN A 523 -18.79 12.43 -10.42
CA ASN A 523 -18.72 12.61 -11.86
C ASN A 523 -17.87 11.48 -12.45
N VAL A 524 -18.44 10.79 -13.45
CA VAL A 524 -17.73 9.80 -14.25
C VAL A 524 -17.81 10.24 -15.70
N THR A 525 -16.66 10.50 -16.31
CA THR A 525 -16.53 10.86 -17.72
C THR A 525 -15.80 9.75 -18.45
N ILE A 526 -16.44 9.16 -19.46
CA ILE A 526 -15.78 8.21 -20.36
C ILE A 526 -15.04 9.01 -21.42
N ALA A 527 -13.74 8.75 -21.58
CA ALA A 527 -12.87 9.53 -22.44
C ALA A 527 -12.00 8.64 -23.33
N SER A 528 -11.50 9.22 -24.41
CA SER A 528 -10.47 8.63 -25.25
C SER A 528 -9.34 9.61 -25.52
N ALA A 529 -8.12 9.10 -25.66
CA ALA A 529 -6.96 9.88 -26.11
C ALA A 529 -6.36 9.22 -27.33
N GLU A 530 -6.03 10.02 -28.35
CA GLU A 530 -5.24 9.52 -29.48
C GLU A 530 -3.82 9.22 -29.00
N VAL A 531 -3.32 8.03 -29.34
CA VAL A 531 -2.03 7.53 -28.91
C VAL A 531 -1.12 7.40 -30.12
N LYS A 532 0.10 7.93 -29.98
CA LYS A 532 1.21 7.57 -30.84
C LYS A 532 1.95 6.39 -30.21
N PRO A 533 1.95 5.20 -30.84
CA PRO A 533 2.65 4.04 -30.32
C PRO A 533 4.16 4.29 -30.18
N ALA A 534 4.79 3.56 -29.28
CA ALA A 534 6.24 3.60 -29.13
C ALA A 534 6.94 3.11 -30.41
N LYS A 535 8.01 3.79 -30.86
CA LYS A 535 8.79 3.32 -32.01
C LYS A 535 9.72 2.15 -31.68
N THR A 536 10.13 2.03 -30.41
CA THR A 536 11.09 1.02 -29.95
C THR A 536 10.72 0.54 -28.55
N ASN A 537 11.23 -0.63 -28.15
CA ASN A 537 11.03 -1.16 -26.81
C ASN A 537 11.76 -0.40 -25.68
N SER A 538 12.39 0.74 -25.97
CA SER A 538 13.00 1.64 -24.97
C SER A 538 12.30 3.01 -24.83
N GLN A 539 11.18 3.24 -25.51
CA GLN A 539 10.38 4.48 -25.43
C GLN A 539 8.94 4.21 -24.99
N PHE A 540 8.27 5.10 -24.27
CA PHE A 540 6.84 4.94 -24.00
C PHE A 540 5.98 5.36 -25.20
N ALA A 541 4.74 4.86 -25.26
CA ALA A 541 3.71 5.45 -26.09
C ALA A 541 3.33 6.83 -25.52
N THR A 542 2.89 7.74 -26.38
CA THR A 542 2.57 9.12 -25.98
C THR A 542 1.20 9.51 -26.45
N TRP A 543 0.42 10.15 -25.59
CA TRP A 543 -0.82 10.81 -25.99
C TRP A 543 -0.51 12.00 -26.91
N VAL A 544 -1.22 12.09 -28.03
CA VAL A 544 -1.09 13.18 -29.01
C VAL A 544 -1.73 14.46 -28.47
N ALA A 545 -2.83 14.31 -27.72
CA ALA A 545 -3.55 15.38 -27.05
C ALA A 545 -4.13 14.86 -25.71
N PRO A 546 -4.54 15.76 -24.79
CA PRO A 546 -5.25 15.35 -23.58
C PRO A 546 -6.50 14.52 -23.90
N PRO A 547 -6.92 13.60 -23.01
CA PRO A 547 -8.14 12.82 -23.20
C PRO A 547 -9.37 13.69 -23.44
N ALA A 548 -10.18 13.33 -24.43
CA ALA A 548 -11.43 13.99 -24.77
C ALA A 548 -12.61 13.11 -24.39
N ALA A 549 -13.66 13.73 -23.84
CA ALA A 549 -14.89 13.04 -23.50
C ALA A 549 -15.52 12.38 -24.74
N ILE A 550 -15.96 11.14 -24.57
CA ILE A 550 -16.77 10.44 -25.57
C ILE A 550 -18.21 10.89 -25.32
N THR A 551 -18.72 11.78 -26.18
CA THR A 551 -20.12 12.17 -26.17
C THR A 551 -20.96 10.96 -26.54
N SER A 552 -21.87 10.51 -25.67
CA SER A 552 -22.81 9.46 -26.06
C SER A 552 -23.64 9.97 -27.24
N THR A 553 -23.81 9.14 -28.26
CA THR A 553 -24.78 9.40 -29.35
C THR A 553 -26.16 8.86 -29.01
N SER A 554 -26.43 8.58 -27.73
CA SER A 554 -27.71 8.07 -27.22
C SER A 554 -27.81 8.26 -25.71
#